data_AF-A0A9W7D6C4-F1
#
_entry.id   AF-A0A9W7D6C4-F1
#
_cell.length_a   1.000
_cell.length_b   1.000
_cell.length_c   1.000
_cell.angle_alpha   90.00
_cell.angle_beta   90.00
_cell.angle_gamma   90.00
#
_symmetry.space_group_name_H-M   'P 1'
#
loop_
_entity.id
_entity.type
_entity.pdbx_description
1 polymer ?
#
loop_
_entity_poly.entity_id
_entity_poly.type
_entity_poly.pdbx_seq_one_letter_code
_entity_poly.pdbx_strand_id
1 'polypeptide(L)'
;MPPLPNVLDAIKLKQNIDLLAYWPDYGYATFDQLDAMASLAEAQQRFSLVLRTTLWIDKVEWCMGDLRAPFGDTSWFYATQGWFSDGCSIVDAWKASDEANFYRFCSNNGHVHVVGASPTGMCAVYAIGIAAELLGITGWNSSSVVEDFISNCASRGRPISPSGLTYGELRHYVKFVNGRNTTGGQISMSTLDQNLLGGVNGKLAGQRLRVIHLSEGGYICAAFNSMGVSHCIAIRVACGEKYVYDEENDSAALGAYDLDWIYGISFLRRVVLHLK
;
A
#
# COMPACT_ATOMS: atom_id res chain seq x y z
N MET A 1 23.86 -27.03 31.77
CA MET A 1 23.88 -25.64 32.29
C MET A 1 22.45 -25.20 32.49
N PRO A 2 22.08 -24.59 33.63
CA PRO A 2 20.73 -24.04 33.81
C PRO A 2 20.44 -22.92 32.80
N PRO A 3 19.17 -22.69 32.42
CA PRO A 3 18.78 -21.59 31.52
C PRO A 3 19.18 -20.23 32.11
N LEU A 4 19.69 -19.32 31.26
CA LEU A 4 20.14 -17.98 31.66
C LEU A 4 19.12 -17.20 32.53
N PRO A 5 17.79 -17.26 32.28
CA PRO A 5 16.80 -16.61 33.15
C PRO A 5 16.82 -17.13 34.59
N ASN A 6 16.93 -18.46 34.78
CA ASN A 6 16.97 -19.08 36.11
C ASN A 6 18.25 -18.72 36.88
N VAL A 7 19.33 -18.42 36.16
CA VAL A 7 20.60 -17.97 36.74
C VAL A 7 20.50 -16.52 37.21
N LEU A 8 19.87 -15.65 36.41
CA LEU A 8 19.65 -14.24 36.74
C LEU A 8 18.74 -14.07 37.97
N ASP A 9 17.66 -14.86 38.06
CA ASP A 9 16.75 -14.82 39.22
C ASP A 9 17.45 -15.23 40.51
N ALA A 10 18.32 -16.25 40.46
CA ALA A 10 19.12 -16.69 41.60
C ALA A 10 20.18 -15.64 42.03
N ILE A 11 20.74 -14.88 41.09
CA ILE A 11 21.69 -13.78 41.38
C ILE A 11 20.95 -12.59 42.00
N LYS A 12 19.79 -12.21 41.43
CA LYS A 12 18.91 -11.15 41.96
C LYS A 12 18.47 -11.45 43.40
N LEU A 13 18.13 -12.72 43.69
CA LEU A 13 17.71 -13.17 45.04
C LEU A 13 18.82 -13.10 46.09
N LYS A 14 20.08 -13.29 45.68
CA LYS A 14 21.24 -13.28 46.58
C LYS A 14 21.88 -11.89 46.76
N GLN A 15 21.40 -10.87 46.03
CA GLN A 15 21.95 -9.50 45.99
C GLN A 15 23.48 -9.42 45.78
N ASN A 16 24.08 -10.47 45.23
CA ASN A 16 25.52 -10.56 45.06
C ASN A 16 25.85 -10.39 43.57
N ILE A 17 25.90 -9.13 43.14
CA ILE A 17 26.14 -8.70 41.75
C ILE A 17 27.57 -8.98 41.26
N ASP A 18 28.48 -9.39 42.15
CA ASP A 18 29.89 -9.67 41.81
C ASP A 18 30.12 -11.09 41.23
N LEU A 19 29.11 -11.95 41.19
CA LEU A 19 29.19 -13.27 40.56
C LEU A 19 28.95 -13.17 39.05
N LEU A 20 29.98 -12.71 38.35
CA LEU A 20 30.05 -12.59 36.90
C LEU A 20 30.25 -13.97 36.25
N ALA A 21 29.46 -14.27 35.23
CA ALA A 21 29.70 -15.46 34.41
C ALA A 21 31.05 -15.30 33.68
N TYR A 22 32.00 -16.20 33.94
CA TYR A 22 33.31 -16.22 33.30
C TYR A 22 33.25 -17.04 32.01
N TRP A 23 33.59 -16.41 30.87
CA TRP A 23 33.85 -17.10 29.62
C TRP A 23 35.37 -17.12 29.34
N PRO A 24 35.98 -18.31 29.17
CA PRO A 24 37.43 -18.42 28.97
C PRO A 24 38.02 -17.54 27.87
N ASP A 25 37.27 -17.31 26.79
CA ASP A 25 37.72 -16.56 25.62
C ASP A 25 37.32 -15.06 25.64
N TYR A 26 36.42 -14.64 26.54
CA TYR A 26 35.79 -13.31 26.51
C TYR A 26 35.80 -12.56 27.84
N GLY A 27 36.29 -13.18 28.93
CA GLY A 27 36.37 -12.58 30.25
C GLY A 27 35.05 -12.63 31.03
N TYR A 28 34.90 -11.73 31.99
CA TYR A 28 33.75 -11.68 32.90
C TYR A 28 32.62 -10.83 32.30
N ALA A 29 31.40 -11.39 32.21
CA ALA A 29 30.22 -10.63 31.79
C ALA A 29 29.56 -9.93 32.99
N THR A 30 29.39 -8.60 32.90
CA THR A 30 28.65 -7.78 33.88
C THR A 30 27.19 -8.20 33.98
N PHE A 31 26.57 -7.95 35.13
CA PHE A 31 25.17 -8.26 35.34
C PHE A 31 24.25 -7.61 34.30
N ASP A 32 24.50 -6.34 33.95
CA ASP A 32 23.75 -5.62 32.92
C ASP A 32 23.89 -6.26 31.53
N GLN A 33 25.07 -6.79 31.22
CA GLN A 33 25.29 -7.54 29.97
C GLN A 33 24.53 -8.86 29.97
N LEU A 34 24.45 -9.57 31.10
CA LEU A 34 23.69 -10.81 31.22
C LEU A 34 22.17 -10.56 31.13
N ASP A 35 21.66 -9.48 31.74
CA ASP A 35 20.25 -9.07 31.66
C ASP A 35 19.87 -8.61 30.23
N ALA A 36 20.78 -7.90 29.55
CA ALA A 36 20.61 -7.54 28.13
C ALA A 36 20.64 -8.77 27.22
N MET A 37 21.53 -9.74 27.46
CA MET A 37 21.58 -11.00 26.71
C MET A 37 20.33 -11.86 26.94
N ALA A 38 19.79 -11.90 28.15
CA ALA A 38 18.53 -12.57 28.45
C ALA A 38 17.34 -11.88 27.76
N SER A 39 17.29 -10.55 27.77
CA SER A 39 16.27 -9.76 27.07
C SER A 39 16.34 -9.96 25.55
N LEU A 40 17.56 -10.04 24.98
CA LEU A 40 17.77 -10.34 23.56
C LEU A 40 17.38 -11.78 23.20
N ALA A 41 17.68 -12.75 24.07
CA ALA A 41 17.30 -14.15 23.86
C ALA A 41 15.79 -14.35 23.95
N GLU A 42 15.12 -13.68 24.90
CA GLU A 42 13.67 -13.67 25.02
C GLU A 42 13.02 -12.96 23.81
N ALA A 43 13.58 -11.82 23.39
CA ALA A 43 13.15 -11.12 22.19
C ALA A 43 13.32 -12.03 20.95
N GLN A 44 14.45 -12.72 20.79
CA GLN A 44 14.68 -13.67 19.70
C GLN A 44 13.72 -14.87 19.73
N GLN A 45 13.37 -15.41 20.90
CA GLN A 45 12.38 -16.48 20.99
C GLN A 45 10.98 -16.00 20.65
N ARG A 46 10.56 -14.83 21.13
CA ARG A 46 9.25 -14.23 20.80
C ARG A 46 9.17 -13.81 19.33
N PHE A 47 10.21 -13.18 18.79
CA PHE A 47 10.27 -12.79 17.37
C PHE A 47 10.46 -13.98 16.45
N SER A 48 11.19 -15.04 16.81
CA SER A 48 11.29 -16.24 15.98
C SER A 48 9.98 -17.00 15.91
N LEU A 49 9.16 -16.98 16.98
CA LEU A 49 7.80 -17.52 16.93
C LEU A 49 6.92 -16.69 16.00
N VAL A 50 6.93 -15.37 16.13
CA VAL A 50 6.19 -14.46 15.24
C VAL A 50 6.66 -14.62 13.79
N LEU A 51 7.98 -14.62 13.53
CA LEU A 51 8.55 -14.79 12.20
C LEU A 51 8.23 -16.17 11.62
N ARG A 52 8.28 -17.24 12.42
CA ARG A 52 7.89 -18.58 11.98
C ARG A 52 6.39 -18.68 11.73
N THR A 53 5.56 -18.03 12.54
CA THR A 53 4.10 -17.98 12.33
C THR A 53 3.75 -17.15 11.11
N THR A 54 4.41 -16.01 10.87
CA THR A 54 4.24 -15.21 9.65
C THR A 54 4.75 -15.96 8.43
N LEU A 55 5.93 -16.59 8.49
CA LEU A 55 6.45 -17.44 7.41
C LEU A 55 5.60 -18.69 7.19
N TRP A 56 4.92 -19.20 8.23
CA TRP A 56 3.98 -20.32 8.12
C TRP A 56 2.67 -19.85 7.46
N ILE A 57 2.09 -18.73 7.91
CA ILE A 57 0.92 -18.10 7.28
C ILE A 57 1.20 -17.78 5.80
N ASP A 58 2.37 -17.25 5.48
CA ASP A 58 2.77 -16.89 4.12
C ASP A 58 3.08 -18.11 3.22
N LYS A 59 3.39 -19.28 3.80
CA LYS A 59 3.77 -20.49 3.06
C LYS A 59 2.70 -21.57 3.03
N VAL A 60 1.63 -21.42 3.81
CA VAL A 60 0.47 -22.34 3.74
C VAL A 60 -0.38 -21.92 2.54
N GLU A 61 -0.32 -22.72 1.47
CA GLU A 61 -1.36 -22.70 0.43
C GLU A 61 -2.63 -23.30 1.05
N TRP A 62 -3.63 -22.47 1.33
CA TRP A 62 -4.88 -22.90 1.93
C TRP A 62 -5.78 -23.54 0.87
N CYS A 63 -5.88 -24.87 0.86
CA CYS A 63 -6.87 -25.59 0.07
C CYS A 63 -8.25 -25.48 0.75
N MET A 64 -9.24 -24.97 0.02
CA MET A 64 -10.64 -24.85 0.49
C MET A 64 -11.23 -26.18 1.00
N GLY A 65 -10.73 -27.32 0.51
CA GLY A 65 -11.14 -28.66 0.93
C GLY A 65 -10.66 -29.08 2.33
N ASP A 66 -9.75 -28.33 2.95
CA ASP A 66 -9.16 -28.67 4.25
C ASP A 66 -9.83 -27.96 5.44
N LEU A 67 -10.82 -27.09 5.18
CA LEU A 67 -11.63 -26.46 6.24
C LEU A 67 -12.48 -27.52 6.95
N ARG A 68 -12.30 -27.64 8.26
CA ARG A 68 -13.03 -28.58 9.14
C ARG A 68 -13.84 -27.79 10.17
N ALA A 69 -14.85 -28.43 10.75
CA ALA A 69 -15.66 -27.84 11.81
C ALA A 69 -14.79 -27.33 13.00
N PRO A 70 -15.17 -26.20 13.65
CA PRO A 70 -16.42 -25.47 13.47
C PRO A 70 -16.43 -24.53 12.25
N PHE A 71 -15.28 -24.23 11.64
CA PHE A 71 -15.13 -23.20 10.60
C PHE A 71 -15.58 -23.63 9.19
N GLY A 72 -16.15 -24.82 9.02
CA GLY A 72 -16.67 -25.29 7.72
C GLY A 72 -17.79 -24.39 7.18
N ASP A 73 -18.50 -23.72 8.09
CA ASP A 73 -19.52 -22.73 7.81
C ASP A 73 -18.96 -21.36 7.41
N THR A 74 -17.64 -21.12 7.45
CA THR A 74 -17.02 -19.88 6.94
C THR A 74 -16.54 -20.02 5.48
N SER A 75 -16.70 -21.20 4.89
CA SER A 75 -16.39 -21.45 3.47
C SER A 75 -17.16 -20.51 2.54
N TRP A 76 -18.37 -20.08 2.90
CA TRP A 76 -19.12 -19.07 2.14
C TRP A 76 -18.46 -17.69 2.21
N PHE A 77 -17.79 -17.33 3.31
CA PHE A 77 -17.11 -16.05 3.46
C PHE A 77 -16.00 -15.89 2.42
N TYR A 78 -15.32 -16.98 2.09
CA TYR A 78 -14.31 -17.05 1.02
C TYR A 78 -14.92 -17.28 -0.37
N ALA A 79 -16.04 -18.01 -0.49
CA ALA A 79 -16.77 -18.14 -1.75
C ALA A 79 -17.46 -16.84 -2.21
N THR A 80 -17.77 -15.93 -1.28
CA THR A 80 -18.27 -14.56 -1.58
C THR A 80 -17.15 -13.56 -1.89
N GLN A 81 -15.89 -13.91 -1.62
CA GLN A 81 -14.71 -13.10 -1.93
C GLN A 81 -14.10 -13.60 -3.25
N GLY A 82 -14.83 -13.40 -4.36
CA GLY A 82 -14.43 -13.85 -5.70
C GLY A 82 -13.00 -13.46 -6.09
N TRP A 83 -12.48 -12.34 -5.55
CA TRP A 83 -11.14 -11.86 -5.82
C TRP A 83 -10.00 -12.84 -5.45
N PHE A 84 -10.17 -13.70 -4.43
CA PHE A 84 -9.13 -14.68 -4.08
C PHE A 84 -9.14 -15.86 -5.07
N SER A 85 -10.33 -16.36 -5.42
CA SER A 85 -10.48 -17.39 -6.45
C SER A 85 -10.03 -16.90 -7.83
N ASP A 86 -10.37 -15.66 -8.18
CA ASP A 86 -9.92 -15.00 -9.40
C ASP A 86 -8.41 -14.79 -9.39
N GLY A 87 -7.83 -14.38 -8.25
CA GLY A 87 -6.39 -14.25 -8.05
C GLY A 87 -5.64 -15.56 -8.22
N CYS A 88 -6.12 -16.65 -7.61
CA CYS A 88 -5.57 -18.00 -7.80
C CYS A 88 -5.65 -18.44 -9.27
N SER A 89 -6.78 -18.18 -9.93
CA SER A 89 -6.97 -18.52 -11.35
C SER A 89 -5.98 -17.77 -12.26
N ILE A 90 -5.66 -16.52 -11.95
CA ILE A 90 -4.64 -15.73 -12.66
C ILE A 90 -3.23 -16.30 -12.42
N VAL A 91 -2.92 -16.71 -11.19
CA VAL A 91 -1.62 -17.34 -10.86
C VAL A 91 -1.48 -18.69 -11.54
N ASP A 92 -2.54 -19.49 -11.59
CA ASP A 92 -2.54 -20.79 -12.26
C ASP A 92 -2.39 -20.62 -13.79
N ALA A 93 -3.08 -19.65 -14.37
CA ALA A 93 -2.92 -19.29 -15.78
C ALA A 93 -1.49 -18.79 -16.10
N TRP A 94 -0.87 -18.05 -15.18
CA TRP A 94 0.53 -17.64 -15.31
C TRP A 94 1.50 -18.82 -15.26
N LYS A 95 1.34 -19.72 -14.28
CA LYS A 95 2.15 -20.93 -14.13
C LYS A 95 2.03 -21.85 -15.35
N ALA A 96 0.88 -21.82 -16.03
CA ALA A 96 0.64 -22.55 -17.28
C ALA A 96 1.15 -21.84 -18.55
N SER A 97 1.68 -20.61 -18.43
CA SER A 97 2.20 -19.82 -19.54
C SER A 97 3.73 -19.88 -19.65
N ASP A 98 4.28 -19.49 -20.80
CA ASP A 98 5.72 -19.36 -21.02
C ASP A 98 6.30 -18.04 -20.48
N GLU A 99 5.47 -17.14 -19.92
CA GLU A 99 5.91 -15.83 -19.45
C GLU A 99 6.55 -15.94 -18.06
N ALA A 100 7.87 -15.82 -17.98
CA ALA A 100 8.60 -15.95 -16.70
C ALA A 100 8.27 -14.85 -15.68
N ASN A 101 7.73 -13.70 -16.11
CA ASN A 101 7.44 -12.58 -15.23
C ASN A 101 5.93 -12.42 -15.00
N PHE A 102 5.47 -12.70 -13.77
CA PHE A 102 4.05 -12.59 -13.39
C PHE A 102 3.43 -11.22 -13.69
N TYR A 103 4.15 -10.12 -13.48
CA TYR A 103 3.64 -8.78 -13.78
C TYR A 103 3.47 -8.54 -15.28
N ARG A 104 4.39 -9.07 -16.09
CA ARG A 104 4.29 -9.02 -17.55
C ARG A 104 3.15 -9.89 -18.05
N PHE A 105 2.95 -11.07 -17.46
CA PHE A 105 1.79 -11.92 -17.71
C PHE A 105 0.48 -11.19 -17.39
N CYS A 106 0.37 -10.59 -16.20
CA CYS A 106 -0.82 -9.85 -15.80
C CYS A 106 -1.07 -8.65 -16.74
N SER A 107 -0.02 -7.93 -17.14
CA SER A 107 -0.12 -6.82 -18.09
C SER A 107 -0.60 -7.25 -19.47
N ASN A 108 -0.12 -8.39 -19.97
CA ASN A 108 -0.49 -8.89 -21.30
C ASN A 108 -1.90 -9.49 -21.32
N ASN A 109 -2.40 -9.97 -20.18
CA ASN A 109 -3.70 -10.63 -20.06
C ASN A 109 -4.78 -9.76 -19.39
N GLY A 110 -4.53 -8.45 -19.25
CA GLY A 110 -5.53 -7.52 -18.72
C GLY A 110 -5.80 -7.65 -17.22
N HIS A 111 -4.96 -8.37 -16.48
CA HIS A 111 -5.01 -8.48 -15.01
C HIS A 111 -4.25 -7.35 -14.31
N VAL A 112 -4.24 -6.15 -14.91
CA VAL A 112 -3.59 -4.99 -14.33
C VAL A 112 -4.53 -4.38 -13.30
N HIS A 113 -4.01 -4.09 -12.11
CA HIS A 113 -4.76 -3.40 -11.07
C HIS A 113 -5.20 -2.02 -11.57
N VAL A 114 -6.51 -1.87 -11.77
CA VAL A 114 -7.16 -0.62 -12.17
C VAL A 114 -7.64 0.14 -10.95
N VAL A 115 -7.64 1.47 -11.04
CA VAL A 115 -8.18 2.37 -10.02
C VAL A 115 -9.43 3.01 -10.60
N GLY A 116 -10.60 2.67 -10.05
CA GLY A 116 -11.87 2.95 -10.71
C GLY A 116 -13.12 2.69 -9.89
N ALA A 117 -13.04 2.78 -8.56
CA ALA A 117 -14.21 2.56 -7.69
C ALA A 117 -15.33 3.60 -7.87
N SER A 118 -15.09 4.70 -8.60
CA SER A 118 -16.13 5.68 -8.87
C SER A 118 -17.09 5.26 -9.97
N PRO A 119 -18.30 5.85 -10.05
CA PRO A 119 -19.31 5.45 -11.04
C PRO A 119 -18.84 5.51 -12.50
N THR A 120 -17.86 6.39 -12.79
CA THR A 120 -17.29 6.54 -14.14
C THR A 120 -15.97 5.78 -14.32
N GLY A 121 -15.41 5.17 -13.27
CA GLY A 121 -14.07 4.60 -13.27
C GLY A 121 -12.94 5.66 -13.23
N MET A 122 -13.27 6.94 -13.18
CA MET A 122 -12.29 8.03 -13.41
C MET A 122 -11.75 8.67 -12.13
N CYS A 123 -11.94 8.07 -10.95
CA CYS A 123 -11.47 8.62 -9.66
C CYS A 123 -9.99 9.05 -9.68
N ALA A 124 -9.11 8.31 -10.37
CA ALA A 124 -7.71 8.68 -10.51
C ALA A 124 -7.49 9.98 -11.29
N VAL A 125 -8.32 10.22 -12.31
CA VAL A 125 -8.31 11.44 -13.14
C VAL A 125 -8.88 12.63 -12.36
N TYR A 126 -9.97 12.42 -11.61
CA TYR A 126 -10.51 13.47 -10.75
C TYR A 126 -9.54 13.86 -9.64
N ALA A 127 -8.94 12.90 -8.95
CA ALA A 127 -7.96 13.15 -7.89
C ALA A 127 -6.77 14.00 -8.40
N ILE A 128 -6.20 13.67 -9.57
CA ILE A 128 -5.10 14.46 -10.11
C ILE A 128 -5.55 15.86 -10.57
N GLY A 129 -6.78 15.98 -11.07
CA GLY A 129 -7.40 17.27 -11.41
C GLY A 129 -7.55 18.17 -10.19
N ILE A 130 -8.15 17.65 -9.12
CA ILE A 130 -8.31 18.36 -7.85
C ILE A 130 -6.93 18.76 -7.30
N ALA A 131 -5.95 17.86 -7.31
CA ALA A 131 -4.60 18.18 -6.85
C ALA A 131 -3.96 19.31 -7.67
N ALA A 132 -4.18 19.37 -8.99
CA ALA A 132 -3.68 20.45 -9.84
C ALA A 132 -4.36 21.80 -9.55
N GLU A 133 -5.68 21.79 -9.31
CA GLU A 133 -6.45 22.99 -8.95
C GLU A 133 -6.04 23.54 -7.59
N LEU A 134 -5.86 22.67 -6.59
CA LEU A 134 -5.38 23.05 -5.25
C LEU A 134 -3.97 23.65 -5.27
N LEU A 135 -3.19 23.35 -6.32
CA LEU A 135 -1.87 23.92 -6.56
C LEU A 135 -1.90 25.18 -7.45
N GLY A 136 -3.08 25.61 -7.89
CA GLY A 136 -3.29 26.89 -8.58
C GLY A 136 -3.44 26.80 -10.10
N ILE A 137 -3.57 25.61 -10.71
CA ILE A 137 -3.94 25.50 -12.14
C ILE A 137 -5.43 25.20 -12.25
N THR A 138 -6.21 26.26 -12.42
CA THR A 138 -7.65 26.14 -12.70
C THR A 138 -7.90 25.59 -14.10
N GLY A 139 -8.83 24.65 -14.22
CA GLY A 139 -9.22 24.10 -15.52
C GLY A 139 -8.19 23.16 -16.16
N TRP A 140 -7.22 22.66 -15.38
CA TRP A 140 -6.30 21.62 -15.86
C TRP A 140 -7.05 20.33 -16.22
N ASN A 141 -8.08 19.98 -15.45
CA ASN A 141 -9.00 18.87 -15.72
C ASN A 141 -10.43 19.39 -15.94
N SER A 142 -11.17 18.78 -16.85
CA SER A 142 -12.60 19.01 -17.06
C SER A 142 -13.23 17.78 -17.72
N SER A 143 -14.55 17.61 -17.62
CA SER A 143 -15.25 16.51 -18.27
C SER A 143 -14.97 16.45 -19.79
N SER A 144 -14.91 17.60 -20.45
CA SER A 144 -14.59 17.68 -21.89
C SER A 144 -13.16 17.21 -22.21
N VAL A 145 -12.18 17.53 -21.36
CA VAL A 145 -10.79 17.05 -21.53
C VAL A 145 -10.71 15.54 -21.32
N VAL A 146 -11.49 15.00 -20.38
CA VAL A 146 -11.57 13.55 -20.12
C VAL A 146 -12.22 12.82 -21.31
N GLU A 147 -13.33 13.33 -21.83
CA GLU A 147 -14.00 12.78 -23.01
C GLU A 147 -13.09 12.80 -24.25
N ASP A 148 -12.38 13.91 -24.49
CA ASP A 148 -11.37 14.02 -25.54
C ASP A 148 -10.27 12.96 -25.41
N PHE A 149 -9.80 12.70 -24.18
CA PHE A 149 -8.80 11.68 -23.91
C PHE A 149 -9.33 10.26 -24.18
N ILE A 150 -10.54 9.95 -23.73
CA ILE A 150 -11.19 8.64 -23.97
C ILE A 150 -11.34 8.41 -25.47
N SER A 151 -11.83 9.41 -26.20
CA SER A 151 -11.98 9.36 -27.66
C SER A 151 -10.63 9.20 -28.38
N ASN A 152 -9.59 9.92 -27.93
CA ASN A 152 -8.23 9.76 -28.45
C ASN A 152 -7.70 8.33 -28.24
N CYS A 153 -7.93 7.74 -27.06
CA CYS A 153 -7.50 6.39 -26.76
C CYS A 153 -8.25 5.34 -27.61
N ALA A 154 -9.57 5.49 -27.76
CA ALA A 154 -10.39 4.63 -28.60
C ALA A 154 -9.96 4.67 -30.09
N SER A 155 -9.75 5.86 -30.65
CA SER A 155 -9.31 6.02 -32.04
C SER A 155 -7.93 5.42 -32.35
N ARG A 156 -7.10 5.21 -31.32
CA ARG A 156 -5.78 4.55 -31.43
C ARG A 156 -5.84 3.04 -31.16
N GLY A 157 -7.04 2.48 -31.06
CA GLY A 157 -7.26 1.05 -30.79
C GLY A 157 -6.91 0.64 -29.37
N ARG A 158 -6.93 1.57 -28.41
CA ARG A 158 -6.64 1.32 -26.99
C ARG A 158 -7.71 1.98 -26.11
N PRO A 159 -8.98 1.53 -26.17
CA PRO A 159 -10.06 2.14 -25.37
C PRO A 159 -9.78 2.00 -23.87
N ILE A 160 -10.15 3.03 -23.10
CA ILE A 160 -10.06 3.00 -21.63
C ILE A 160 -11.17 2.10 -21.09
N SER A 161 -10.84 1.25 -20.11
CA SER A 161 -11.80 0.38 -19.46
C SER A 161 -12.79 1.18 -18.61
N PRO A 162 -14.10 0.84 -18.64
CA PRO A 162 -15.07 1.45 -17.71
C PRO A 162 -14.80 1.07 -16.25
N SER A 163 -14.02 0.00 -15.99
CA SER A 163 -13.65 -0.44 -14.64
C SER A 163 -12.54 0.40 -14.00
N GLY A 164 -11.98 1.36 -14.74
CA GLY A 164 -10.99 2.31 -14.24
C GLY A 164 -9.68 2.33 -15.02
N LEU A 165 -8.73 3.09 -14.47
CA LEU A 165 -7.43 3.33 -15.11
C LEU A 165 -6.31 2.61 -14.36
N THR A 166 -5.39 2.05 -15.13
CA THR A 166 -4.05 1.71 -14.65
C THR A 166 -3.25 2.99 -14.38
N TYR A 167 -2.20 2.89 -13.58
CA TYR A 167 -1.28 4.03 -13.42
C TYR A 167 -0.61 4.42 -14.75
N GLY A 168 -0.35 3.46 -15.65
CA GLY A 168 0.19 3.74 -16.98
C GLY A 168 -0.74 4.63 -17.82
N GLU A 169 -2.05 4.38 -17.77
CA GLU A 169 -3.06 5.19 -18.44
C GLU A 169 -3.24 6.56 -17.77
N LEU A 170 -3.18 6.63 -16.43
CA LEU A 170 -3.14 7.92 -15.73
C LEU A 170 -1.94 8.77 -16.17
N ARG A 171 -0.75 8.18 -16.30
CA ARG A 171 0.43 8.89 -16.83
C ARG A 171 0.22 9.34 -18.27
N HIS A 172 -0.46 8.54 -19.09
CA HIS A 172 -0.79 8.93 -20.47
C HIS A 172 -1.77 10.11 -20.47
N TYR A 173 -2.77 10.09 -19.60
CA TYR A 173 -3.69 11.21 -19.41
C TYR A 173 -2.96 12.49 -19.02
N VAL A 174 -2.06 12.45 -18.02
CA VAL A 174 -1.28 13.64 -17.61
C VAL A 174 -0.44 14.19 -18.76
N LYS A 175 0.20 13.32 -19.55
CA LYS A 175 0.94 13.73 -20.76
C LYS A 175 0.04 14.36 -21.82
N PHE A 176 -1.14 13.80 -22.02
CA PHE A 176 -2.14 14.31 -22.96
C PHE A 176 -2.57 15.73 -22.56
N VAL A 177 -2.93 15.95 -21.29
CA VAL A 177 -3.33 17.27 -20.79
C VAL A 177 -2.18 18.26 -20.81
N ASN A 178 -0.99 17.88 -20.33
CA ASN A 178 0.20 18.73 -20.40
C ASN A 178 0.55 19.14 -21.83
N GLY A 179 0.30 18.28 -22.83
CA GLY A 179 0.52 18.60 -24.24
C GLY A 179 -0.45 19.66 -24.79
N ARG A 180 -1.66 19.75 -24.21
CA ARG A 180 -2.70 20.72 -24.60
C ARG A 180 -2.58 22.04 -23.83
N ASN A 181 -2.07 21.99 -22.60
CA ASN A 181 -1.90 23.16 -21.76
C ASN A 181 -0.55 23.84 -22.07
N THR A 182 -0.56 24.74 -23.05
CA THR A 182 0.64 25.45 -23.54
C THR A 182 0.94 26.75 -22.81
N THR A 183 -0.02 27.27 -22.04
CA THR A 183 0.09 28.55 -21.31
C THR A 183 -0.16 28.43 -19.80
N GLY A 184 -0.86 27.38 -19.35
CA GLY A 184 -1.00 27.02 -17.94
C GLY A 184 0.14 26.11 -17.48
N GLY A 185 0.37 26.07 -16.16
CA GLY A 185 1.38 25.19 -15.57
C GLY A 185 1.19 23.72 -15.96
N GLN A 186 2.29 22.96 -15.96
CA GLN A 186 2.28 21.54 -16.30
C GLN A 186 2.59 20.69 -15.07
N ILE A 187 1.97 19.50 -14.99
CA ILE A 187 2.33 18.55 -13.93
C ILE A 187 3.68 17.91 -14.23
N SER A 188 4.57 17.91 -13.25
CA SER A 188 5.86 17.23 -13.30
C SER A 188 5.71 15.72 -13.40
N MET A 189 6.02 15.15 -14.57
CA MET A 189 6.07 13.69 -14.70
C MET A 189 7.15 13.06 -13.80
N SER A 190 8.35 13.67 -13.73
CA SER A 190 9.45 13.15 -12.92
C SER A 190 9.13 13.10 -11.42
N THR A 191 8.34 14.06 -10.92
CA THR A 191 7.89 14.05 -9.52
C THR A 191 6.71 13.09 -9.33
N LEU A 192 5.75 13.09 -10.25
CA LEU A 192 4.60 12.19 -10.19
C LEU A 192 5.00 10.71 -10.21
N ASP A 193 6.10 10.37 -10.89
CA ASP A 193 6.64 9.01 -10.97
C ASP A 193 7.24 8.51 -9.66
N GLN A 194 7.57 9.42 -8.73
CA GLN A 194 8.09 9.04 -7.42
C GLN A 194 6.94 8.56 -6.53
N ASN A 195 7.03 7.31 -6.11
CA ASN A 195 6.08 6.73 -5.17
C ASN A 195 6.61 6.90 -3.74
N LEU A 196 5.92 7.70 -2.94
CA LEU A 196 6.30 8.00 -1.56
C LEU A 196 5.84 6.93 -0.58
N LEU A 197 4.75 6.22 -0.92
CA LEU A 197 4.20 5.12 -0.14
C LEU A 197 3.46 4.17 -1.08
N GLY A 198 3.89 2.91 -1.17
CA GLY A 198 3.20 1.91 -1.96
C GLY A 198 3.63 0.49 -1.60
N GLY A 199 2.86 -0.49 -2.03
CA GLY A 199 3.08 -1.89 -1.64
C GLY A 199 2.82 -2.15 -0.15
N VAL A 200 2.05 -1.26 0.49
CA VAL A 200 1.65 -1.40 1.88
C VAL A 200 0.32 -2.12 1.91
N ASN A 201 0.27 -3.27 2.58
CA ASN A 201 -0.92 -4.11 2.67
C ASN A 201 -1.28 -4.39 4.14
N GLY A 202 -2.55 -4.73 4.36
CA GLY A 202 -3.08 -5.14 5.66
C GLY A 202 -3.74 -3.98 6.43
N LYS A 203 -4.41 -4.34 7.53
CA LYS A 203 -5.27 -3.44 8.34
C LYS A 203 -4.61 -2.14 8.84
N LEU A 204 -3.28 -2.03 8.78
CA LEU A 204 -2.53 -0.83 9.19
C LEU A 204 -2.23 0.14 8.03
N ALA A 205 -2.66 -0.16 6.80
CA ALA A 205 -2.40 0.67 5.64
C ALA A 205 -2.96 2.10 5.81
N GLY A 206 -4.22 2.23 6.22
CA GLY A 206 -4.83 3.53 6.55
C GLY A 206 -4.06 4.28 7.65
N GLN A 207 -3.63 3.58 8.71
CA GLN A 207 -2.83 4.20 9.78
C GLN A 207 -1.49 4.72 9.27
N ARG A 208 -0.82 3.98 8.38
CA ARG A 208 0.43 4.42 7.76
C ARG A 208 0.25 5.69 6.94
N LEU A 209 -0.87 5.84 6.22
CA LEU A 209 -1.22 7.08 5.52
C LEU A 209 -1.44 8.25 6.48
N ARG A 210 -2.00 8.00 7.68
CA ARG A 210 -2.16 9.08 8.69
C ARG A 210 -0.82 9.59 9.20
N VAL A 211 0.07 8.67 9.59
CA VAL A 211 1.31 9.02 10.30
C VAL A 211 2.48 9.40 9.38
N ILE A 212 2.41 9.11 8.08
CA ILE A 212 3.47 9.50 7.15
C ILE A 212 3.66 11.03 7.14
N HIS A 213 4.91 11.46 7.24
CA HIS A 213 5.24 12.87 7.13
C HIS A 213 5.29 13.28 5.66
N LEU A 214 4.52 14.30 5.29
CA LEU A 214 4.46 14.87 3.95
C LEU A 214 4.77 16.35 4.05
N SER A 215 5.50 16.88 3.07
CA SER A 215 5.70 18.32 2.93
C SER A 215 4.42 18.99 2.42
N GLU A 216 4.34 20.32 2.54
CA GLU A 216 3.21 21.06 1.99
C GLU A 216 3.06 20.85 0.48
N GLY A 217 1.81 20.75 0.02
CA GLY A 217 1.46 20.58 -1.39
C GLY A 217 0.31 19.61 -1.65
N GLY A 218 0.15 19.25 -2.92
CA GLY A 218 -0.88 18.34 -3.41
C GLY A 218 -0.33 16.94 -3.68
N TYR A 219 -1.14 15.93 -3.40
CA TYR A 219 -0.82 14.52 -3.57
C TYR A 219 -2.03 13.77 -4.12
N ILE A 220 -1.77 12.62 -4.74
CA ILE A 220 -2.79 11.61 -5.04
C ILE A 220 -2.43 10.30 -4.38
N CYS A 221 -3.42 9.60 -3.85
CA CYS A 221 -3.27 8.32 -3.19
C CYS A 221 -4.25 7.32 -3.79
N ALA A 222 -3.73 6.27 -4.41
CA ALA A 222 -4.54 5.12 -4.81
C ALA A 222 -4.44 4.05 -3.72
N ALA A 223 -5.60 3.66 -3.20
CA ALA A 223 -5.76 2.65 -2.17
C ALA A 223 -6.87 1.68 -2.56
N PHE A 224 -6.87 0.51 -1.93
CA PHE A 224 -7.84 -0.53 -2.19
C PHE A 224 -8.35 -1.17 -0.92
N ASN A 225 -9.59 -1.66 -0.97
CA ASN A 225 -10.23 -2.37 0.13
C ASN A 225 -9.91 -3.86 0.13
N SER A 226 -10.41 -4.59 1.14
CA SER A 226 -10.17 -6.03 1.26
C SER A 226 -10.76 -6.87 0.13
N MET A 227 -11.62 -6.29 -0.71
CA MET A 227 -12.18 -6.93 -1.92
C MET A 227 -11.38 -6.58 -3.20
N GLY A 228 -10.28 -5.83 -3.08
CA GLY A 228 -9.48 -5.39 -4.23
C GLY A 228 -10.09 -4.21 -5.01
N VAL A 229 -11.20 -3.64 -4.54
CA VAL A 229 -11.81 -2.45 -5.16
C VAL A 229 -10.97 -1.23 -4.82
N SER A 230 -10.57 -0.50 -5.85
CA SER A 230 -9.53 0.52 -5.77
C SER A 230 -10.06 1.91 -6.06
N HIS A 231 -9.80 2.85 -5.14
CA HIS A 231 -10.20 4.23 -5.23
C HIS A 231 -8.97 5.15 -5.17
N CYS A 232 -9.04 6.29 -5.85
CA CYS A 232 -8.00 7.31 -5.81
C CYS A 232 -8.55 8.57 -5.15
N ILE A 233 -7.85 9.05 -4.12
CA ILE A 233 -8.17 10.29 -3.42
C ILE A 233 -7.08 11.34 -3.66
N ALA A 234 -7.45 12.61 -3.67
CA ALA A 234 -6.50 13.71 -3.58
C ALA A 234 -6.26 14.08 -2.11
N ILE A 235 -5.02 14.47 -1.81
CA ILE A 235 -4.63 14.90 -0.47
C ILE A 235 -3.93 16.24 -0.58
N ARG A 236 -4.41 17.24 0.16
CA ARG A 236 -3.71 18.50 0.38
C ARG A 236 -3.02 18.47 1.73
N VAL A 237 -1.76 18.86 1.75
CA VAL A 237 -1.01 19.11 2.98
C VAL A 237 -0.83 20.60 3.14
N ALA A 238 -1.39 21.16 4.21
CA ALA A 238 -1.33 22.58 4.52
C ALA A 238 -1.20 22.79 6.02
N CYS A 239 -0.25 23.62 6.45
CA CYS A 239 0.00 23.91 7.87
C CYS A 239 0.25 22.65 8.73
N GLY A 240 0.85 21.62 8.14
CA GLY A 240 1.12 20.33 8.82
C GLY A 240 -0.08 19.36 8.85
N GLU A 241 -1.27 19.81 8.44
CA GLU A 241 -2.49 19.01 8.40
C GLU A 241 -2.72 18.39 7.01
N LYS A 242 -3.44 17.27 6.97
CA LYS A 242 -3.80 16.56 5.73
C LYS A 242 -5.30 16.61 5.51
N TYR A 243 -5.72 17.04 4.31
CA TYR A 243 -7.12 17.14 3.90
C TYR A 243 -7.35 16.27 2.68
N VAL A 244 -8.38 15.44 2.71
CA VAL A 244 -8.78 14.51 1.67
C VAL A 244 -9.86 15.14 0.80
N TYR A 245 -9.72 14.92 -0.50
CA TYR A 245 -10.67 15.32 -1.52
C TYR A 245 -10.96 14.13 -2.43
N ASP A 246 -12.23 13.85 -2.66
CA ASP A 246 -12.71 12.85 -3.61
C ASP A 246 -14.06 13.32 -4.19
N GLU A 247 -14.82 12.44 -4.84
CA GLU A 247 -16.10 12.80 -5.46
C GLU A 247 -17.20 13.11 -4.44
N GLU A 248 -17.05 12.65 -3.20
CA GLU A 248 -18.03 12.80 -2.12
C GLU A 248 -17.57 13.80 -1.04
N ASN A 249 -16.28 14.13 -1.02
CA ASN A 249 -15.64 14.92 0.02
C ASN A 249 -14.82 16.08 -0.55
N ASP A 250 -15.14 17.31 -0.15
CA ASP A 250 -14.51 18.52 -0.68
C ASP A 250 -13.40 19.11 0.21
N SER A 251 -13.09 18.52 1.39
CA SER A 251 -11.93 18.87 2.25
C SER A 251 -12.01 18.16 3.63
N ALA A 252 -12.20 16.84 3.66
CA ALA A 252 -12.28 16.11 4.92
C ALA A 252 -10.90 16.00 5.58
N ALA A 253 -10.75 16.41 6.85
CA ALA A 253 -9.49 16.21 7.55
C ALA A 253 -9.16 14.71 7.65
N LEU A 254 -7.94 14.30 7.28
CA LEU A 254 -7.56 12.87 7.22
C LEU A 254 -7.71 12.16 8.59
N GLY A 255 -7.58 12.90 9.69
CA GLY A 255 -7.82 12.37 11.03
C GLY A 255 -9.29 11.99 11.30
N ALA A 256 -10.23 12.66 10.63
CA ALA A 256 -11.67 12.41 10.72
C ALA A 256 -12.22 11.60 9.53
N TYR A 257 -11.45 11.48 8.44
CA TYR A 257 -11.81 10.69 7.28
C TYR A 257 -11.76 9.19 7.61
N ASP A 258 -12.80 8.46 7.19
CA ASP A 258 -12.87 7.01 7.36
C ASP A 258 -11.82 6.32 6.48
N LEU A 259 -10.83 5.71 7.12
CA LEU A 259 -9.78 4.95 6.45
C LEU A 259 -9.93 3.44 6.67
N ASP A 260 -11.01 2.98 7.30
CA ASP A 260 -11.22 1.56 7.59
C ASP A 260 -11.43 0.75 6.31
N TRP A 261 -11.87 1.41 5.24
CA TRP A 261 -11.92 0.82 3.92
C TRP A 261 -10.53 0.56 3.31
N ILE A 262 -9.47 1.25 3.77
CA ILE A 262 -8.12 1.11 3.21
C ILE A 262 -7.44 -0.15 3.77
N TYR A 263 -7.49 -1.22 2.97
CA TYR A 263 -6.75 -2.44 3.23
C TYR A 263 -5.32 -2.38 2.67
N GLY A 264 -5.10 -1.64 1.59
CA GLY A 264 -3.77 -1.47 1.01
C GLY A 264 -3.62 -0.16 0.24
N ILE A 265 -2.37 0.27 0.07
CA ILE A 265 -2.00 1.47 -0.68
C ILE A 265 -1.15 1.05 -1.86
N SER A 266 -1.69 1.25 -3.06
CA SER A 266 -0.98 1.00 -4.32
C SER A 266 0.09 2.06 -4.53
N PHE A 267 -0.26 3.33 -4.37
CA PHE A 267 0.70 4.44 -4.43
C PHE A 267 0.23 5.69 -3.68
N LEU A 268 1.20 6.51 -3.29
CA LEU A 268 1.05 7.88 -2.83
C LEU A 268 2.08 8.72 -3.59
N ARG A 269 1.62 9.68 -4.38
CA ARG A 269 2.47 10.41 -5.33
C ARG A 269 2.27 11.90 -5.15
N ARG A 270 3.37 12.65 -5.13
CA ARG A 270 3.32 14.12 -5.04
C ARG A 270 3.01 14.71 -6.41
N VAL A 271 2.14 15.72 -6.42
CA VAL A 271 1.86 16.54 -7.59
C VAL A 271 2.66 17.83 -7.42
N VAL A 272 3.50 18.13 -8.43
CA VAL A 272 4.27 19.38 -8.49
C VAL A 272 4.03 19.98 -9.85
N LEU A 273 3.86 21.30 -9.85
CA LEU A 273 3.69 22.08 -11.06
C LEU A 273 5.03 22.65 -11.49
N HIS A 274 5.29 22.64 -12.79
CA HIS A 274 6.36 23.42 -13.40
C HIS A 274 5.73 24.43 -14.34
N LEU A 275 6.11 25.68 -14.17
CA LEU A 275 5.84 26.72 -15.16
C LEU A 275 6.86 26.54 -16.28
N LYS A 276 6.40 26.63 -17.52
CA LYS A 276 7.30 26.77 -18.67
C LYS A 276 7.79 28.20 -18.78
#